data_AF-A0A3D1WKB2-F1
#
_entry.id   AF-A0A3D1WKB2-F1
#
_cell.length_a   1.000
_cell.length_b   1.000
_cell.length_c   1.000
_cell.angle_alpha   90.00
_cell.angle_beta   90.00
_cell.angle_gamma   90.00
#
_symmetry.space_group_name_H-M   'P 1'
#
loop_
_entity.id
_entity.type
_entity.pdbx_description
1 polymer ?
#
loop_
_entity_poly.entity_id
_entity_poly.type
_entity_poly.pdbx_seq_one_letter_code
_entity_poly.pdbx_strand_id
1 'polypeptide(L)'
;MDEIDHEKIKNALFKKALGGVSSEQVCEYSIDENGEPVLSKKKVTKKHISPDLAALKLLLEEFNCDFDVEKMTDSQLRAERSRLLQLLKEEEKDADREMHEDDEM
;
A
#
# COMPACT_ATOMS: atom_id res chain seq x y z
N MET A 1 -0.38 -20.35 -24.28
CA MET A 1 -0.31 -20.31 -22.81
C MET A 1 0.45 -19.04 -22.53
N ASP A 2 -0.24 -17.99 -22.11
CA ASP A 2 0.35 -16.66 -21.97
C ASP A 2 1.54 -16.74 -21.01
N GLU A 3 2.67 -16.20 -21.43
CA GLU A 3 3.89 -16.17 -20.65
C GLU A 3 3.60 -15.38 -19.36
N ILE A 4 3.71 -16.06 -18.22
CA ILE A 4 3.39 -15.47 -16.93
C ILE A 4 4.45 -14.40 -16.63
N ASP A 5 4.04 -13.15 -16.65
CA ASP A 5 4.88 -12.01 -16.33
C ASP A 5 5.18 -11.99 -14.82
N HIS A 6 6.35 -12.51 -14.45
CA HIS A 6 6.80 -12.59 -13.06
C HIS A 6 6.86 -11.22 -12.37
N GLU A 7 7.09 -10.14 -13.09
CA GLU A 7 7.16 -8.79 -12.53
C GLU A 7 5.76 -8.28 -12.16
N LYS A 8 4.76 -8.55 -13.00
CA LYS A 8 3.35 -8.25 -12.67
C LYS A 8 2.88 -9.02 -11.44
N ILE A 9 3.27 -10.29 -11.30
CA ILE A 9 2.95 -11.08 -10.11
C ILE A 9 3.60 -10.50 -8.86
N LYS A 10 4.90 -10.18 -8.94
CA LYS A 10 5.64 -9.56 -7.83
C LYS A 10 4.96 -8.27 -7.36
N ASN A 11 4.62 -7.39 -8.29
CA ASN A 11 3.95 -6.12 -7.99
C ASN A 11 2.54 -6.31 -7.39
N ALA A 12 1.78 -7.30 -7.85
CA ALA A 12 0.48 -7.63 -7.28
C ALA A 12 0.60 -8.14 -5.84
N LEU A 13 1.60 -8.98 -5.56
CA LEU A 13 1.90 -9.46 -4.22
C LEU A 13 2.34 -8.32 -3.29
N PHE A 14 3.17 -7.38 -3.74
CA PHE A 14 3.59 -6.23 -2.93
C PHE A 14 2.41 -5.38 -2.47
N LYS A 15 1.49 -5.05 -3.39
CA LYS A 15 0.28 -4.29 -3.05
C LYS A 15 -0.60 -5.02 -2.03
N LYS A 16 -0.65 -6.35 -2.13
CA LYS A 16 -1.42 -7.17 -1.21
C LYS A 16 -0.74 -7.29 0.16
N ALA A 17 0.59 -7.43 0.18
CA ALA A 17 1.37 -7.50 1.41
C ALA A 17 1.30 -6.21 2.22
N LEU A 18 1.38 -5.04 1.57
CA LEU A 18 1.29 -3.73 2.23
C LEU A 18 -0.13 -3.35 2.66
N GLY A 19 -1.15 -3.90 2.01
CA GLY A 19 -2.53 -3.43 2.18
C GLY A 19 -2.71 -2.02 1.60
N GLY A 20 -3.66 -1.26 2.16
CA GLY A 20 -3.87 0.13 1.81
C GLY A 20 -5.35 0.54 1.77
N VAL A 21 -5.64 1.67 1.13
CA VAL A 21 -7.01 2.18 1.00
C VAL A 21 -7.46 2.07 -0.45
N SER A 22 -8.54 1.33 -0.68
CA SER A 22 -9.18 1.24 -1.99
C SER A 22 -10.39 2.17 -2.06
N SER A 23 -10.53 2.92 -3.16
CA SER A 23 -11.68 3.79 -3.39
C SER A 23 -12.59 3.21 -4.46
N GLU A 24 -13.86 3.00 -4.10
CA GLU A 24 -14.92 2.61 -5.02
C GLU A 24 -15.80 3.82 -5.31
N GLN A 25 -16.11 4.06 -6.60
CA GLN A 25 -16.91 5.18 -7.04
C GLN A 25 -18.17 4.69 -7.76
N VAL A 26 -19.32 5.16 -7.29
CA VAL A 26 -20.62 4.95 -7.93
C VAL A 26 -21.10 6.29 -8.46
N CYS A 27 -21.31 6.37 -9.78
CA CYS A 27 -21.81 7.55 -10.47
C CYS A 27 -23.20 7.26 -11.04
N GLU A 28 -24.18 8.07 -10.69
CA GLU A 28 -25.51 8.10 -11.29
C GLU A 28 -25.53 9.21 -12.34
N TYR A 29 -26.11 8.93 -13.51
CA TYR A 29 -26.24 9.89 -14.62
C TYR A 29 -27.72 10.15 -14.91
N SER A 30 -28.07 11.40 -15.18
CA SER A 30 -29.38 11.83 -15.66
C SER A 30 -29.25 12.42 -17.07
N ILE A 31 -30.35 12.50 -17.80
CA ILE A 31 -30.37 13.14 -19.13
C ILE A 31 -30.73 14.61 -18.96
N ASP A 32 -29.97 15.50 -19.59
CA ASP A 32 -30.26 16.94 -19.62
C ASP A 32 -31.33 17.30 -20.67
N GLU A 33 -31.67 18.59 -20.74
CA GLU A 33 -32.69 19.10 -21.67
C GLU A 33 -32.33 18.91 -23.15
N ASN A 34 -31.05 18.68 -23.46
CA ASN A 34 -30.54 18.46 -24.81
C ASN A 34 -30.39 16.95 -25.14
N GLY A 35 -30.71 16.06 -24.21
CA GLY A 35 -30.56 14.61 -24.38
C GLY A 35 -29.20 14.05 -23.98
N GLU A 36 -28.32 14.86 -23.38
CA GLU A 36 -26.96 14.47 -23.02
C GLU A 36 -26.88 13.92 -21.58
N PRO A 37 -26.06 12.88 -21.34
CA PRO A 37 -25.89 12.32 -20.00
C PRO A 37 -25.05 13.27 -19.12
N VAL A 38 -25.65 13.76 -18.05
CA VAL A 38 -25.01 14.58 -17.02
C VAL A 38 -24.88 13.79 -15.71
N LEU A 39 -23.74 13.91 -15.03
CA LEU A 39 -23.50 13.27 -13.73
C LEU A 39 -24.45 13.89 -12.69
N SER A 40 -25.38 13.09 -12.18
CA SER A 40 -26.38 13.55 -11.21
C SER A 40 -25.91 13.34 -9.77
N LYS A 41 -25.18 12.25 -9.51
CA LYS A 41 -24.70 11.92 -8.16
C LYS A 41 -23.43 11.09 -8.22
N LYS A 42 -22.52 11.35 -7.29
CA LYS A 42 -21.29 10.60 -7.11
C LYS A 42 -21.12 10.19 -5.66
N LYS A 43 -21.04 8.89 -5.41
CA LYS A 43 -20.74 8.30 -4.10
C LYS A 43 -19.35 7.67 -4.16
N VAL A 44 -18.45 8.14 -3.30
CA VAL A 44 -17.11 7.55 -3.14
C VAL A 44 -17.06 6.81 -1.81
N THR A 45 -16.70 5.53 -1.83
CA THR A 45 -16.53 4.69 -0.64
C THR A 45 -15.07 4.30 -0.54
N LYS A 46 -14.41 4.64 0.57
CA LYS A 46 -13.04 4.20 0.88
C LYS A 46 -13.10 2.95 1.75
N LYS A 47 -12.46 1.87 1.33
CA LYS A 47 -12.35 0.60 2.07
C LYS A 47 -10.90 0.41 2.49
N HIS A 48 -10.69 0.19 3.79
CA HIS A 48 -9.38 -0.19 4.31
C HIS A 48 -9.12 -1.67 3.99
N ILE A 49 -7.96 -1.95 3.43
CA ILE A 49 -7.46 -3.29 3.13
C ILE A 49 -6.28 -3.52 4.06
N SER A 50 -6.44 -4.48 4.97
CA SER A 50 -5.38 -4.85 5.89
C SER A 50 -4.19 -5.47 5.15
N PRO A 51 -2.95 -5.27 5.64
CA PRO A 51 -1.76 -5.98 5.16
C PRO A 51 -1.96 -7.51 5.18
N ASP A 52 -1.48 -8.21 4.14
CA ASP A 52 -1.58 -9.67 4.03
C ASP A 52 -0.24 -10.37 4.33
N LEU A 53 -0.20 -11.09 5.45
CA LEU A 53 0.97 -11.84 5.89
C LEU A 53 1.36 -12.97 4.93
N ALA A 54 0.39 -13.62 4.27
CA ALA A 54 0.68 -14.71 3.34
C ALA A 54 1.35 -14.17 2.07
N ALA A 55 0.91 -13.01 1.57
CA ALA A 55 1.55 -12.34 0.45
C ALA A 55 2.98 -11.89 0.80
N LEU A 56 3.19 -11.39 2.02
CA LEU A 56 4.50 -10.99 2.51
C LEU A 56 5.47 -12.18 2.59
N LYS A 57 5.04 -13.31 3.15
CA LYS A 57 5.87 -14.53 3.24
C LYS A 57 6.32 -15.01 1.87
N LEU A 58 5.39 -15.06 0.90
CA LEU A 58 5.70 -15.49 -0.46
C LEU A 58 6.70 -14.56 -1.15
N LEU A 59 6.63 -13.25 -0.91
CA LEU A 59 7.62 -12.29 -1.42
C LEU A 59 9.02 -12.50 -0.83
N LEU A 60 9.10 -12.85 0.45
CA LEU A 60 10.37 -13.13 1.12
C LEU A 60 10.98 -14.45 0.62
N GLU A 61 10.16 -15.49 0.46
CA GLU A 61 10.59 -16.84 0.08
C GLU A 61 10.94 -16.96 -1.42
N GLU A 62 10.07 -16.50 -2.32
CA GLU A 62 10.21 -16.75 -3.76
C GLU A 62 10.94 -15.64 -4.51
N PHE A 63 10.80 -14.39 -4.07
CA PHE A 63 11.36 -13.25 -4.78
C PHE A 63 12.70 -12.77 -4.24
N ASN A 64 13.30 -13.52 -3.29
CA ASN A 64 14.62 -13.28 -2.69
C ASN A 64 14.90 -11.78 -2.62
N CYS A 65 14.07 -11.05 -1.90
CA CYS A 65 14.14 -9.59 -1.83
C CYS A 65 15.37 -9.14 -1.03
N ASP A 66 16.59 -9.59 -1.38
CA ASP A 66 17.92 -9.29 -0.83
C ASP A 66 18.07 -9.21 0.71
N PHE A 67 17.05 -9.58 1.46
CA PHE A 67 16.96 -9.50 2.90
C PHE A 67 17.12 -10.90 3.49
N ASP A 68 18.24 -11.54 3.14
CA ASP A 68 18.59 -12.83 3.73
C ASP A 68 19.18 -12.57 5.13
N VAL A 69 18.29 -12.28 6.07
CA VAL A 69 18.59 -12.04 7.48
C VAL A 69 19.37 -13.22 8.06
N GLU A 70 19.13 -14.44 7.57
CA GLU A 70 19.82 -15.66 8.02
C GLU A 70 21.31 -15.66 7.66
N LYS A 71 21.72 -14.93 6.61
CA LYS A 71 23.13 -14.79 6.20
C LYS A 71 23.84 -13.59 6.84
N MET A 72 23.14 -12.75 7.58
CA MET A 72 23.74 -11.59 8.25
C MET A 72 24.50 -12.02 9.51
N THR A 73 25.67 -11.41 9.73
CA THR A 73 26.40 -11.54 11.00
C THR A 73 25.67 -10.80 12.12
N ASP A 74 25.92 -11.18 13.38
CA ASP A 74 25.41 -10.47 14.57
C ASP A 74 25.60 -8.95 14.53
N SER A 75 26.74 -8.49 13.98
CA SER A 75 27.03 -7.06 13.84
C SER A 75 26.10 -6.39 12.83
N GLN A 76 25.92 -7.02 11.66
CA GLN A 76 25.01 -6.55 10.62
C GLN A 76 23.55 -6.56 11.08
N LEU A 77 23.13 -7.61 11.81
CA LEU A 77 21.79 -7.70 12.40
C LEU A 77 21.49 -6.56 13.37
N ARG A 78 22.47 -6.21 14.24
CA ARG A 78 22.31 -5.07 15.17
C ARG A 78 22.25 -3.74 14.44
N ALA A 79 23.03 -3.57 13.38
CA ALA A 79 23.00 -2.37 12.55
C ALA A 79 21.64 -2.23 11.85
N GLU A 80 21.15 -3.29 11.22
CA GLU A 80 19.86 -3.28 10.52
C GLU A 80 18.70 -3.06 11.47
N ARG A 81 18.71 -3.71 12.64
CA ARG A 81 17.74 -3.45 13.71
C ARG A 81 17.70 -1.97 14.11
N SER A 82 18.86 -1.35 14.28
CA SER A 82 18.95 0.06 14.70
C SER A 82 18.41 0.99 13.62
N ARG A 83 18.72 0.71 12.35
CA ARG A 83 18.19 1.43 11.19
C ARG A 83 16.66 1.35 11.11
N LEU A 84 16.10 0.15 11.22
CA LEU A 84 14.64 -0.07 11.14
C LEU A 84 13.88 0.64 12.26
N LEU A 85 14.41 0.58 13.50
CA LEU A 85 13.81 1.31 14.64
C LEU A 85 13.83 2.83 14.45
N GLN A 86 14.88 3.35 13.82
CA GLN A 86 14.95 4.77 13.52
C GLN A 86 13.90 5.17 12.47
N LEU A 87 13.75 4.37 11.41
CA LEU A 87 12.79 4.64 10.34
C LEU A 87 11.35 4.66 10.86
N LEU A 88 10.97 3.68 11.69
CA LEU A 88 9.65 3.65 12.34
C LEU A 88 9.39 4.90 13.19
N LYS A 89 10.40 5.35 13.93
CA LYS A 89 10.29 6.56 14.76
C LYS A 89 10.15 7.83 13.91
N GLU A 90 10.73 7.85 12.72
CA GLU A 90 10.57 8.96 11.78
C GLU A 90 9.16 8.94 11.16
N GLU A 91 8.66 7.78 10.73
CA GLU A 91 7.29 7.62 10.23
C GLU A 91 6.23 8.00 11.28
N GLU A 92 6.40 7.58 12.53
CA GLU A 92 5.49 7.96 13.63
C GLU A 92 5.44 9.49 13.83
N LYS A 93 6.59 10.17 13.74
CA LYS A 93 6.65 11.63 13.87
C LYS A 93 6.04 12.35 12.69
N ASP A 94 6.21 11.82 11.48
CA ASP A 94 5.63 12.42 10.29
C ASP A 94 4.10 12.25 10.30
N ALA A 95 3.59 11.11 10.77
CA ALA A 95 2.16 10.90 11.01
C ALA A 95 1.59 11.84 12.08
N ASP A 96 2.34 12.10 13.16
CA ASP A 96 1.92 13.05 14.21
C ASP A 96 1.92 14.51 13.70
N ARG A 97 2.86 14.88 12.81
CA ARG A 97 2.89 16.21 12.19
C ARG A 97 1.73 16.43 11.23
N GLU A 98 1.42 15.46 10.39
CA GLU A 98 0.27 15.54 9.47
C GLU A 98 -1.06 15.69 10.23
N MET A 99 -1.20 15.10 11.43
CA MET A 99 -2.38 15.32 12.27
C MET A 99 -2.48 16.72 12.90
N HIS A 100 -1.36 17.41 13.12
CA HIS A 100 -1.35 18.73 13.75
C HIS A 100 -1.50 19.89 12.76
N GLU A 101 -1.20 19.69 11.49
CA GLU A 101 -1.40 20.71 10.45
C GLU A 101 -2.89 20.86 10.05
N ASP A 102 -3.69 19.80 10.20
CA ASP A 102 -5.14 19.81 9.89
C ASP A 102 -5.99 20.48 10.98
N ASP A 103 -5.48 20.65 12.21
CA ASP A 103 -6.18 21.32 13.33
C ASP A 103 -5.95 22.84 13.38
N GLU A 104 -5.02 23.39 12.58
CA GLU A 104 -4.71 24.83 12.50
C GLU A 104 -5.31 25.56 11.28
N MET A 105 -6.17 24.90 10.47
CA MET A 105 -6.91 25.52 9.34
C MET A 105 -8.41 25.70 9.58
#